data_AF-A0A5E7BUD7-F1
#
_entry.id   AF-A0A5E7BUD7-F1
#
_cell.length_a   1.000
_cell.length_b   1.000
_cell.length_c   1.000
_cell.angle_alpha   90.00
_cell.angle_beta   90.00
_cell.angle_gamma   90.00
#
_symmetry.space_group_name_H-M   'P 1'
#
loop_
_entity.id
_entity.type
_entity.pdbx_description
1 polymer ?
#
loop_
_entity_poly.entity_id
_entity_poly.type
_entity_poly.pdbx_seq_one_letter_code
_entity_poly.pdbx_strand_id
1 'polypeptide(L)'
;MQINTQKTVQVDVTELRTYMKVRDQLCATIHDAQGNEVAAYTGYVPDFFPGEHYGDYLILNIDLETGQIKNWKKPAAADIEKILAQADDD
;
A
#
# COMPACT_ATOMS: atom_id res chain seq x y z
N MET A 1 35.59 33.76 -17.14
CA MET A 1 34.24 34.21 -16.78
C MET A 1 33.36 32.98 -16.68
N GLN A 2 32.56 32.86 -15.63
CA GLN A 2 31.65 31.73 -15.40
C GLN A 2 30.23 32.26 -15.25
N ILE A 3 29.25 31.50 -15.72
CA ILE A 3 27.83 31.81 -15.60
C ILE A 3 27.06 30.58 -15.14
N ASN A 4 25.93 30.82 -14.47
CA ASN A 4 25.01 29.77 -14.06
C ASN A 4 24.04 29.44 -15.21
N THR A 5 23.75 28.16 -15.42
CA THR A 5 22.78 27.67 -16.39
C THR A 5 21.88 26.62 -15.77
N GLN A 6 20.59 26.63 -16.10
CA GLN A 6 19.69 25.50 -15.89
C GLN A 6 19.77 24.61 -17.14
N LYS A 7 20.22 23.37 -16.96
CA LYS A 7 20.26 22.36 -18.01
C LYS A 7 19.19 21.30 -17.74
N THR A 8 18.26 21.16 -18.67
CA THR A 8 17.34 20.02 -18.70
C THR A 8 18.09 18.78 -19.18
N VAL A 9 18.03 17.69 -18.42
CA VAL A 9 18.58 16.39 -18.79
C VAL A 9 17.51 15.32 -18.61
N GLN A 10 17.54 14.31 -19.48
CA GLN A 10 16.73 13.12 -19.31
C GLN A 10 17.40 12.23 -18.26
N VAL A 11 16.58 11.59 -17.42
CA VAL A 11 17.00 10.65 -16.39
C VAL A 11 16.09 9.44 -16.43
N ASP A 12 16.68 8.27 -16.22
CA ASP A 12 15.92 7.03 -16.05
C ASP A 12 15.36 6.99 -14.63
N VAL A 13 14.06 6.82 -14.51
CA VAL A 13 13.34 6.71 -13.22
C VAL A 13 12.84 5.29 -13.04
N THR A 14 12.95 4.75 -11.84
CA THR A 14 12.65 3.33 -11.58
C THR A 14 11.63 3.10 -10.46
N GLU A 15 11.47 4.04 -9.53
CA GLU A 15 10.67 3.83 -8.33
C GLU A 15 9.93 5.10 -7.89
N LEU A 16 8.67 4.94 -7.50
CA LEU A 16 7.87 5.94 -6.81
C LEU A 16 7.70 5.53 -5.34
N ARG A 17 8.01 6.44 -4.41
CA ARG A 17 7.82 6.23 -2.96
C ARG A 17 6.73 7.16 -2.44
N THR A 18 5.76 6.61 -1.73
CA THR A 18 4.62 7.36 -1.22
C THR A 18 4.44 7.19 0.29
N TYR A 19 3.88 8.24 0.91
CA TYR A 19 3.39 8.25 2.29
C TYR A 19 1.99 8.86 2.26
N MET A 20 0.95 8.02 2.27
CA MET A 20 -0.44 8.46 2.09
C MET A 20 -1.19 8.29 3.41
N LYS A 21 -1.72 9.39 3.97
CA LYS A 21 -2.46 9.34 5.23
C LYS A 21 -3.88 8.84 5.01
N VAL A 22 -4.30 7.83 5.78
CA VAL A 22 -5.68 7.37 5.88
C VAL A 22 -6.34 8.13 7.03
N ARG A 23 -7.36 8.93 6.73
CA ARG A 23 -7.94 9.88 7.70
C ARG A 23 -9.10 9.31 8.52
N ASP A 24 -9.90 8.44 7.93
CA ASP A 24 -11.09 7.87 8.58
C ASP A 24 -10.91 6.36 8.75
N GLN A 25 -10.96 5.62 7.65
CA GLN A 25 -10.83 4.16 7.66
C GLN A 25 -10.29 3.66 6.31
N LEU A 26 -9.56 2.56 6.35
CA LEU A 26 -9.25 1.72 5.21
C LEU A 26 -10.42 0.76 5.00
N CYS A 27 -10.92 0.70 3.77
CA CYS A 27 -11.87 -0.32 3.32
C CYS A 27 -11.17 -1.30 2.39
N ALA A 28 -11.37 -2.60 2.59
CA ALA A 28 -10.84 -3.65 1.74
C ALA A 28 -11.87 -4.76 1.55
N THR A 29 -11.91 -5.38 0.37
CA THR A 29 -12.71 -6.58 0.09
C THR A 29 -11.79 -7.73 -0.29
N ILE A 30 -12.16 -8.93 0.12
CA ILE A 30 -11.45 -10.18 -0.19
C ILE A 30 -12.34 -10.98 -1.12
N HIS A 31 -11.76 -11.44 -2.22
CA HIS A 31 -12.47 -12.18 -3.26
C HIS A 31 -11.92 -13.60 -3.38
N ASP A 32 -12.80 -14.56 -3.67
CA ASP A 32 -12.41 -15.92 -4.03
C ASP A 32 -11.80 -15.99 -5.45
N ALA A 33 -11.40 -17.19 -5.86
CA ALA A 33 -10.82 -17.42 -7.19
C ALA A 33 -11.83 -17.22 -8.34
N GLN A 34 -13.13 -17.17 -8.05
CA GLN A 34 -14.20 -16.90 -9.01
C GLN A 34 -14.55 -15.40 -9.07
N GLY A 35 -13.94 -14.58 -8.21
CA GLY A 35 -14.17 -13.14 -8.11
C GLY A 35 -15.34 -12.75 -7.20
N ASN A 36 -15.98 -13.70 -6.51
CA ASN A 36 -17.03 -13.37 -5.55
C ASN A 36 -16.41 -12.78 -4.29
N GLU A 37 -17.01 -11.73 -3.75
CA GLU A 37 -16.63 -11.20 -2.45
C GLU A 37 -16.96 -12.24 -1.36
N VAL A 38 -15.95 -12.60 -0.56
CA VAL A 38 -16.11 -13.53 0.57
C VAL A 38 -16.00 -12.84 1.92
N ALA A 39 -15.45 -11.62 1.95
CA ALA A 39 -15.40 -10.79 3.13
C ALA A 39 -15.07 -9.33 2.81
N ALA A 40 -15.39 -8.44 3.74
CA ALA A 40 -15.00 -7.04 3.72
C ALA A 40 -14.39 -6.66 5.07
N TYR A 41 -13.48 -5.70 5.03
CA TYR A 41 -12.85 -5.09 6.20
C TYR A 41 -12.98 -3.58 6.11
N THR A 42 -13.31 -2.95 7.24
CA THR A 42 -13.32 -1.51 7.41
C THR A 42 -12.68 -1.18 8.74
N GLY A 43 -11.60 -0.41 8.76
CA GLY A 43 -10.89 -0.08 10.01
C GLY A 43 -9.55 0.60 9.77
N TYR A 44 -8.63 0.50 10.73
CA TYR A 44 -7.27 1.00 10.58
C TYR A 44 -6.49 0.24 9.50
N VAL A 45 -5.39 0.81 9.00
CA VAL A 45 -4.49 0.11 8.07
C VAL A 45 -3.95 -1.15 8.76
N PRO A 46 -4.18 -2.37 8.20
CA PRO A 46 -3.72 -3.61 8.81
C PRO A 46 -2.20 -3.70 8.92
N ASP A 47 -1.69 -4.31 10.00
CA ASP A 47 -0.25 -4.43 10.29
C ASP A 47 0.58 -5.12 9.19
N PHE A 48 -0.05 -5.92 8.33
CA PHE A 48 0.63 -6.59 7.22
C PHE A 48 0.83 -5.67 6.01
N PHE A 49 0.20 -4.49 5.97
CA PHE A 49 0.55 -3.48 4.98
C PHE A 49 1.99 -3.00 5.20
N PRO A 50 2.70 -2.66 4.12
CA PRO A 50 4.12 -2.39 4.24
C PRO A 50 4.43 -1.05 4.91
N GLY A 51 5.51 -1.03 5.68
CA GLY A 51 6.05 0.16 6.35
C GLY A 51 5.67 0.28 7.82
N GLU A 52 6.24 1.27 8.52
CA GLU A 52 5.85 1.62 9.89
C GLU A 52 4.72 2.65 9.83
N HIS A 53 3.48 2.16 9.73
CA HIS A 53 2.32 3.01 9.46
C HIS A 53 1.43 3.32 10.67
N TYR A 54 1.62 2.65 11.81
CA TYR A 54 0.85 2.86 13.06
C TYR A 54 -0.68 2.90 12.87
N GLY A 55 -1.18 2.23 11.84
CA GLY A 55 -2.61 2.17 11.48
C GLY A 55 -3.15 3.31 10.61
N ASP A 56 -2.39 4.37 10.31
CA ASP A 56 -2.93 5.57 9.62
C ASP A 56 -2.17 6.00 8.35
N TYR A 57 -1.22 5.19 7.86
CA TYR A 57 -0.51 5.46 6.60
C TYR A 57 -0.46 4.26 5.65
N LEU A 58 -0.43 4.53 4.35
CA LEU A 58 0.00 3.58 3.33
C LEU A 58 1.37 4.02 2.80
N ILE A 59 2.37 3.17 2.98
CA ILE A 59 3.76 3.42 2.56
C ILE A 59 4.12 2.46 1.43
N LEU A 60 4.06 2.93 0.19
CA LEU A 60 4.27 2.08 -0.99
C LEU A 60 5.55 2.46 -1.73
N ASN A 61 6.34 1.44 -2.07
CA ASN A 61 7.43 1.55 -3.03
C ASN A 61 6.96 0.90 -4.33
N ILE A 62 6.63 1.70 -5.34
CA ILE A 62 6.03 1.24 -6.58
C ILE A 62 7.11 1.22 -7.65
N ASP A 63 7.30 0.06 -8.27
CA ASP A 63 8.11 -0.10 -9.46
C ASP A 63 7.44 0.62 -10.64
N LEU A 64 8.15 1.56 -11.26
CA LEU A 64 7.55 2.40 -12.31
C LEU A 64 7.39 1.68 -13.66
N GLU A 65 8.09 0.58 -13.88
CA GLU A 65 8.00 -0.21 -15.12
C GLU A 65 6.82 -1.19 -15.06
N THR A 66 6.67 -1.89 -13.94
CA THR A 66 5.70 -2.98 -13.78
C THR A 66 4.44 -2.58 -13.01
N GLY A 67 4.49 -1.46 -12.27
CA GLY A 67 3.44 -1.04 -11.35
C GLY A 67 3.38 -1.88 -10.06
N GLN A 68 4.30 -2.81 -9.85
CA GLN A 68 4.29 -3.68 -8.66
C GLN A 68 4.73 -2.94 -7.40
N ILE A 69 4.07 -3.24 -6.28
CA ILE A 69 4.47 -2.74 -4.96
C ILE A 69 5.64 -3.61 -4.46
N LYS A 70 6.86 -3.06 -4.52
CA LYS A 70 8.13 -3.75 -4.22
C LYS A 70 8.29 -4.12 -2.75
N ASN A 71 7.64 -3.37 -1.86
CA ASN A 71 7.66 -3.63 -0.43
C ASN A 71 6.47 -4.47 0.06
N TRP A 72 5.58 -4.92 -0.84
CA TRP A 72 4.50 -5.83 -0.48
C TRP A 72 5.06 -7.20 -0.13
N LYS A 73 4.79 -7.64 1.10
CA LYS A 73 5.11 -9.00 1.53
C LYS A 73 3.83 -9.82 1.47
N LYS A 74 3.92 -11.03 0.91
CA LYS A 74 2.78 -11.96 0.87
C LYS A 74 2.26 -12.15 2.30
N PRO A 75 0.99 -11.81 2.60
CA PRO A 75 0.43 -12.04 3.93
C PRO A 75 0.26 -13.54 4.19
N ALA A 76 0.32 -13.94 5.45
CA ALA A 76 -0.08 -15.27 5.88
C ALA A 76 -1.60 -15.37 5.97
N ALA A 77 -2.15 -16.59 5.94
CA ALA A 77 -3.59 -16.80 6.14
C ALA A 77 -4.07 -16.20 7.47
N ALA A 78 -3.28 -16.33 8.54
CA ALA A 78 -3.57 -15.76 9.85
C ALA A 78 -3.66 -14.23 9.85
N ASP A 79 -2.92 -13.52 8.99
CA ASP A 79 -3.00 -12.06 8.88
C ASP A 79 -4.36 -11.64 8.30
N ILE A 80 -4.86 -12.41 7.34
CA ILE A 80 -6.17 -12.23 6.74
C ILE A 80 -7.27 -12.59 7.76
N GLU A 81 -7.16 -13.74 8.42
CA GLU A 81 -8.12 -14.15 9.46
C GLU A 81 -8.22 -13.13 10.60
N LYS A 82 -7.10 -12.50 11.00
CA LYS A 82 -7.06 -11.46 12.04
C LYS A 82 -7.91 -10.25 11.69
N ILE A 83 -7.82 -9.73 10.46
CA ILE A 83 -8.62 -8.56 10.06
C ILE A 83 -10.10 -8.91 9.90
N LEU A 84 -10.41 -10.15 9.54
CA LEU A 84 -11.80 -10.62 9.46
C LEU A 84 -12.44 -10.70 10.85
N ALA A 85 -11.72 -11.24 11.84
CA ALA A 85 -12.20 -11.30 13.21
C ALA A 85 -12.42 -9.90 13.82
N GLN A 86 -11.62 -8.90 13.44
CA GLN A 86 -11.76 -7.53 13.92
C GLN A 86 -12.95 -6.79 13.28
N ALA A 87 -13.40 -7.20 12.09
CA ALA A 87 -14.54 -6.58 11.42
C ALA A 87 -15.90 -6.95 12.05
N ASP A 88 -15.95 -8.03 12.84
CA ASP A 88 -17.18 -8.53 13.48
C ASP A 88 -17.43 -7.94 14.88
N ASP A 89 -16.46 -7.20 15.44
CA ASP A 89 -16.50 -6.65 16.82
C ASP A 89 -16.88 -5.15 16.89
N ASP A 90 -17.11 -4.48 15.75
CA ASP A 90 -17.54 -3.06 15.61
C ASP A 90 -19.00 -2.92 15.14
#